data_AF-A0AAE1EU10-F1
#
_entry.id   AF-A0AAE1EU10-F1
#
_cell.length_a   1.000
_cell.length_b   1.000
_cell.length_c   1.000
_cell.angle_alpha   90.00
_cell.angle_beta   90.00
_cell.angle_gamma   90.00
#
_symmetry.space_group_name_H-M   'P 1'
#
loop_
_entity.id
_entity.type
_entity.pdbx_description
1 polymer ?
#
loop_
_entity_poly.entity_id
_entity_poly.type
_entity_poly.pdbx_seq_one_letter_code
_entity_poly.pdbx_strand_id
1 'polypeptide(L)'
;MWSGGSDFVPDSPAFDMTDDGIQPAFPVHAGQYYVDYFLAFMDDGVVQRICDETNRYQEQCAPEGLGPVGSQKMKYWVKVTIQEMYIFLALMLLMPHVRRHDLEDYWSLNDIILTIVFGKYMSRD
;
A
#
# COMPACT_ATOMS: atom_id res chain seq x y z
N MET A 1 16.69 -13.23 -16.54
CA MET A 1 17.65 -12.75 -17.56
C MET A 1 17.00 -11.55 -18.21
N TRP A 2 17.42 -10.33 -17.83
CA TRP A 2 16.92 -9.10 -18.44
C TRP A 2 17.61 -8.97 -19.80
N SER A 3 16.89 -9.16 -20.88
CA SER A 3 17.43 -8.93 -22.22
C SER A 3 17.46 -7.42 -22.46
N GLY A 4 18.64 -6.82 -22.34
CA GLY A 4 18.90 -5.41 -22.66
C GLY A 4 18.71 -5.15 -24.15
N GLY A 5 17.45 -5.05 -24.59
CA GLY A 5 17.06 -5.00 -25.98
C GLY A 5 15.71 -4.32 -26.16
N SER A 6 15.67 -3.02 -25.89
CA SER A 6 14.89 -1.98 -26.59
C SER A 6 15.01 -0.70 -25.78
N ASP A 7 15.28 0.42 -26.46
CA ASP A 7 15.29 1.76 -25.89
C ASP A 7 13.87 2.12 -25.46
N PHE A 8 13.41 1.58 -24.32
CA PHE A 8 12.16 2.00 -23.71
C PHE A 8 12.31 3.45 -23.28
N VAL A 9 11.82 4.35 -24.12
CA VAL A 9 11.56 5.73 -23.75
C VAL A 9 10.09 5.75 -23.31
N PRO A 10 9.80 5.94 -22.01
CA PRO A 10 8.41 6.12 -21.58
C PRO A 10 7.84 7.33 -22.31
N ASP A 11 6.65 7.17 -22.88
CA ASP A 11 5.89 8.31 -23.38
C ASP A 11 5.64 9.25 -22.19
N SER A 12 6.28 10.42 -22.23
CA SER A 12 5.97 11.50 -21.30
C SER A 12 4.81 12.27 -21.91
N PRO A 13 3.57 12.10 -21.44
CA PRO A 13 2.50 13.00 -21.84
C PRO A 13 2.93 14.43 -21.53
N ALA A 14 2.63 15.35 -22.44
CA ALA A 14 2.81 16.76 -22.15
C ALA A 14 1.86 17.11 -21.01
N PHE A 15 2.39 17.54 -19.87
CA PHE A 15 1.58 18.01 -18.75
C PHE A 15 1.06 19.41 -19.13
N ASP A 16 -0.02 19.45 -19.92
CA ASP A 16 -0.67 20.68 -20.32
C ASP A 16 -1.87 20.93 -19.38
N MET A 17 -2.00 22.16 -18.91
CA MET A 17 -3.01 22.52 -17.90
C MET A 17 -4.46 22.41 -18.42
N THR A 18 -4.68 21.82 -19.60
CA THR A 18 -5.98 21.72 -20.27
C THR A 18 -6.76 20.51 -19.76
N ASP A 19 -6.10 19.37 -19.57
CA ASP A 19 -6.73 18.12 -19.08
C ASP A 19 -5.98 17.46 -17.90
N ASP A 20 -4.86 18.06 -17.47
CA ASP A 20 -4.11 17.60 -16.31
C ASP A 20 -4.61 18.21 -15.01
N GLY A 21 -4.86 17.36 -14.00
CA GLY A 21 -5.23 17.75 -12.65
C GLY A 21 -6.55 17.17 -12.15
N ILE A 22 -7.04 17.70 -11.02
CA ILE A 22 -8.34 17.31 -10.47
C ILE A 22 -9.44 17.95 -11.30
N GLN A 23 -10.10 17.13 -12.11
CA GLN A 23 -11.16 17.56 -13.01
C GLN A 23 -12.42 18.02 -12.23
N PRO A 24 -13.24 18.93 -12.77
CA PRO A 24 -14.49 19.36 -12.12
C PRO A 24 -15.48 18.21 -11.84
N ALA A 25 -15.36 17.11 -12.59
CA ALA A 25 -16.12 15.88 -12.41
C ALA A 25 -15.62 15.01 -11.25
N PHE A 26 -14.55 15.41 -10.55
CA PHE A 26 -14.03 14.67 -9.40
C PHE A 26 -15.06 14.64 -8.26
N PRO A 27 -15.25 13.50 -7.59
CA PRO A 27 -16.40 13.28 -6.71
C PRO A 27 -16.33 14.00 -5.36
N VAL A 28 -15.30 14.84 -5.14
CA VAL A 28 -15.03 15.48 -3.85
C VAL A 28 -15.00 16.99 -4.00
N HIS A 29 -15.65 17.67 -3.04
CA HIS A 29 -15.82 19.13 -3.03
C HIS A 29 -15.32 19.75 -1.72
N ALA A 30 -15.12 21.07 -1.73
CA ALA A 30 -14.67 21.80 -0.55
C ALA A 30 -15.63 21.61 0.65
N GLY A 31 -15.06 21.33 1.82
CA GLY A 31 -15.82 21.10 3.07
C GLY A 31 -16.05 19.63 3.43
N GLN A 32 -15.56 18.69 2.63
CA GLN A 32 -15.57 17.27 2.95
C GLN A 32 -14.40 16.86 3.86
N TYR A 33 -14.48 15.65 4.44
CA TYR A 33 -13.45 15.14 5.34
C TYR A 33 -12.22 14.69 4.56
N TYR A 34 -11.04 14.72 5.20
CA TYR A 34 -9.78 14.28 4.58
C TYR A 34 -9.85 12.85 4.01
N VAL A 35 -10.64 11.97 4.65
CA VAL A 35 -10.86 10.59 4.19
C VAL A 35 -11.60 10.55 2.85
N ASP A 36 -12.50 11.48 2.58
CA ASP A 36 -13.28 11.53 1.34
C ASP A 36 -12.35 11.80 0.15
N TYR A 37 -11.39 12.73 0.32
CA TYR A 37 -10.35 12.98 -0.68
C TYR A 37 -9.48 11.74 -0.94
N PHE A 38 -9.08 11.03 0.13
CA PHE A 38 -8.31 9.80 -0.01
C PHE A 38 -9.08 8.72 -0.76
N LEU A 39 -10.34 8.46 -0.38
CA LEU A 39 -11.19 7.45 -1.00
C LEU A 39 -11.55 7.76 -2.45
N ALA A 40 -11.52 9.03 -2.86
CA ALA A 40 -11.73 9.40 -4.25
C ALA A 40 -10.55 9.03 -5.17
N PHE A 41 -9.35 8.86 -4.62
CA PHE A 41 -8.19 8.33 -5.37
C PHE A 41 -7.99 6.83 -5.14
N MET A 42 -8.22 6.37 -3.91
CA MET A 42 -8.07 4.99 -3.48
C MET A 42 -9.44 4.37 -3.22
N ASP A 43 -10.28 4.33 -4.25
CA ASP A 43 -11.60 3.72 -4.15
C ASP A 43 -11.51 2.18 -4.02
N ASP A 44 -12.63 1.55 -3.68
CA ASP A 44 -12.71 0.10 -3.50
C ASP A 44 -12.26 -0.66 -4.77
N GLY A 45 -12.48 -0.10 -5.96
CA GLY A 45 -12.08 -0.72 -7.22
C GLY A 45 -10.57 -0.75 -7.42
N VAL A 46 -9.89 0.37 -7.14
CA VAL A 46 -8.43 0.47 -7.15
C VAL A 46 -7.83 -0.43 -6.07
N VAL A 47 -8.35 -0.36 -4.85
CA VAL A 47 -7.83 -1.13 -3.72
C VAL A 47 -8.08 -2.63 -3.90
N GLN A 48 -9.23 -3.04 -4.44
CA GLN A 48 -9.50 -4.43 -4.80
C GLN A 48 -8.48 -4.93 -5.83
N ARG A 49 -8.17 -4.14 -6.86
CA ARG A 49 -7.16 -4.52 -7.85
C ARG A 49 -5.79 -4.73 -7.23
N ILE A 50 -5.39 -3.87 -6.29
CA ILE A 50 -4.12 -4.05 -5.55
C ILE A 50 -4.15 -5.36 -4.75
N CYS A 51 -5.27 -5.68 -4.09
CA CYS A 51 -5.42 -6.93 -3.34
C CYS A 51 -5.33 -8.15 -4.28
N ASP A 52 -6.03 -8.12 -5.41
CA ASP A 52 -6.04 -9.20 -6.40
C ASP A 52 -4.63 -9.46 -6.95
N GLU A 53 -3.92 -8.39 -7.30
CA GLU A 53 -2.55 -8.46 -7.83
C GLU A 53 -1.55 -8.97 -6.77
N THR A 54 -1.71 -8.53 -5.52
CA THR A 54 -0.87 -9.00 -4.41
C THR A 54 -1.08 -10.48 -4.13
N ASN A 55 -2.34 -10.93 -4.10
CA ASN A 55 -2.69 -12.34 -3.92
C ASN A 55 -2.23 -13.19 -5.10
N ARG A 56 -2.37 -12.69 -6.33
CA ARG A 56 -1.90 -13.36 -7.55
C ARG A 56 -0.38 -13.53 -7.54
N TYR A 57 0.36 -12.50 -7.15
CA TYR A 57 1.81 -12.57 -7.04
C TYR A 57 2.22 -13.66 -6.04
N GLN A 58 1.53 -13.75 -4.91
CA GLN A 58 1.78 -14.82 -3.95
C GLN A 58 1.53 -16.22 -4.54
N GLU A 59 0.41 -16.42 -5.23
CA GLU A 59 0.09 -17.70 -5.88
C GLU A 59 1.16 -18.11 -6.91
N GLN A 60 1.79 -17.12 -7.58
CA GLN A 60 2.88 -17.35 -8.53
C GLN A 60 4.22 -17.70 -7.85
N CYS A 61 4.53 -17.11 -6.70
CA CYS A 61 5.81 -17.29 -6.02
C CYS A 61 5.83 -18.43 -5.00
N ALA A 62 4.69 -18.77 -4.41
CA ALA A 62 4.54 -19.80 -3.38
C ALA A 62 3.19 -20.55 -3.53
N PRO A 63 3.05 -21.39 -4.58
CA PRO A 63 1.77 -22.02 -4.95
C PRO A 63 1.21 -22.97 -3.89
N GLU A 64 2.04 -23.46 -2.96
CA GLU A 64 1.60 -24.30 -1.84
C GLU A 64 0.93 -23.51 -0.69
N GLY A 65 0.76 -22.19 -0.84
CA GLY A 65 0.22 -21.33 0.21
C GLY A 65 1.19 -21.10 1.38
N LEU A 66 2.44 -21.55 1.22
CA LEU A 66 3.54 -21.20 2.10
C LEU A 66 3.80 -19.69 2.02
N GLY A 67 4.32 -19.09 3.09
CA GLY A 67 4.72 -17.68 3.00
C GLY A 67 5.82 -17.44 1.95
N PRO A 68 6.10 -16.16 1.62
CA PRO A 68 7.11 -15.78 0.65
C PRO A 68 8.44 -16.45 0.92
N VAL A 69 9.10 -16.90 -0.16
CA VAL A 69 10.42 -17.54 -0.09
C VAL A 69 11.40 -16.62 0.64
N GLY A 70 11.88 -17.03 1.80
CA GLY A 70 12.78 -16.25 2.67
C GLY A 70 12.15 -15.69 3.95
N SER A 71 10.82 -15.72 4.08
CA SER A 71 10.16 -15.41 5.36
C SER A 71 10.18 -16.64 6.27
N GLN A 72 11.04 -16.63 7.30
CA GLN A 72 11.03 -17.67 8.33
C GLN A 72 9.82 -17.59 9.26
N LYS A 73 9.14 -16.43 9.29
CA LYS A 73 8.08 -16.14 10.26
C LYS A 73 6.68 -16.35 9.68
N MET A 74 6.47 -15.97 8.41
CA MET A 74 5.19 -16.19 7.75
C MET A 74 5.14 -17.61 7.20
N LYS A 75 4.57 -18.54 7.97
CA LYS A 75 4.49 -19.95 7.57
C LYS A 75 3.42 -20.21 6.50
N TYR A 76 2.34 -19.44 6.54
CA TYR A 76 1.20 -19.58 5.61
C TYR A 76 0.72 -18.21 5.18
N TRP A 77 0.36 -18.08 3.91
CA TRP A 77 -0.24 -16.86 3.39
C TRP A 77 -1.76 -16.85 3.61
N VAL A 78 -2.26 -15.70 4.04
CA VAL A 78 -3.68 -15.41 4.11
C VAL A 78 -4.01 -14.40 3.01
N LYS A 79 -5.10 -14.63 2.27
CA LYS A 79 -5.50 -13.72 1.20
C LYS A 79 -5.80 -12.33 1.76
N VAL A 80 -5.18 -11.32 1.16
CA VAL A 80 -5.36 -9.92 1.53
C VAL A 80 -6.75 -9.46 1.13
N THR A 81 -7.44 -8.81 2.07
CA THR A 81 -8.75 -8.18 1.87
C THR A 81 -8.65 -6.68 1.70
N ILE A 82 -9.68 -6.05 1.11
CA ILE A 82 -9.77 -4.58 0.97
C ILE A 82 -9.61 -3.90 2.34
N GLN A 83 -10.26 -4.42 3.38
CA GLN A 83 -10.23 -3.83 4.72
C GLN A 83 -8.80 -3.84 5.30
N GLU A 84 -8.09 -4.96 5.19
CA GLU A 84 -6.69 -5.05 5.63
C GLU A 84 -5.78 -4.13 4.81
N MET A 85 -6.02 -4.00 3.51
CA MET A 85 -5.26 -3.10 2.65
C MET A 85 -5.49 -1.63 3.01
N TYR A 86 -6.71 -1.21 3.34
CA TYR A 86 -6.95 0.14 3.83
C TYR A 86 -6.26 0.42 5.17
N ILE A 87 -6.25 -0.55 6.09
CA ILE A 87 -5.49 -0.45 7.35
C ILE A 87 -3.99 -0.28 7.04
N PHE A 88 -3.45 -1.11 6.15
CA PHE A 88 -2.05 -1.02 5.74
C PHE A 88 -1.71 0.34 5.15
N LEU A 89 -2.52 0.86 4.21
CA LEU A 89 -2.32 2.18 3.62
C LEU A 89 -2.42 3.31 4.65
N ALA A 90 -3.36 3.23 5.59
CA ALA A 90 -3.48 4.20 6.68
C ALA A 90 -2.23 4.20 7.59
N LEU A 91 -1.68 3.03 7.91
CA LEU A 91 -0.43 2.93 8.66
C LEU A 91 0.76 3.48 7.86
N MET A 92 0.84 3.20 6.56
CA MET A 92 1.87 3.74 5.67
C MET A 92 1.84 5.27 5.58
N LEU A 93 0.64 5.87 5.55
CA LEU A 93 0.47 7.32 5.63
C LEU A 93 0.88 7.89 7.00
N LEU A 94 0.74 7.11 8.08
CA LEU A 94 1.13 7.51 9.43
C LEU A 94 2.65 7.46 9.68
N MET A 95 3.36 6.50 9.09
CA MET A 95 4.81 6.33 9.25
C MET A 95 5.63 7.63 9.08
N PRO A 96 5.44 8.45 8.01
CA PRO A 96 6.21 9.68 7.84
C PRO A 96 5.97 10.73 8.95
N HIS A 97 4.85 10.65 9.67
CA HIS A 97 4.57 11.51 10.82
C HIS A 97 5.27 11.03 12.10
N VAL A 98 5.50 9.72 12.24
CA VAL A 98 6.12 9.10 13.41
C VAL A 98 7.45 8.46 13.01
N ARG A 99 8.39 9.27 12.50
CA ARG A 99 9.65 8.75 11.96
C ARG A 99 10.42 7.93 12.99
N ARG A 100 10.72 6.68 12.63
CA ARG A 100 11.61 5.78 13.37
C ARG A 100 12.92 5.56 12.61
N HIS A 101 13.94 5.09 13.32
CA HIS A 101 15.23 4.78 12.71
C HIS A 101 15.10 3.54 11.84
N ASP A 102 14.49 2.49 12.40
CA ASP A 102 14.28 1.22 11.71
C ASP A 102 12.79 0.92 11.54
N LEU A 103 12.44 0.14 10.50
CA LEU A 103 11.05 -0.21 10.21
C LEU A 103 10.43 -1.07 11.33
N GLU A 104 11.22 -1.89 12.00
CA GLU A 104 10.73 -2.73 13.09
C GLU A 104 10.38 -1.95 14.36
N ASP A 105 10.95 -0.76 14.55
CA ASP A 105 10.69 0.09 15.71
C ASP A 105 9.24 0.55 15.80
N TYR A 106 8.52 0.62 14.68
CA TYR A 106 7.10 0.95 14.65
C TYR A 106 6.25 -0.05 15.44
N TRP A 107 6.70 -1.31 15.55
CA TRP A 107 6.07 -2.38 16.31
C TRP A 107 6.79 -2.70 17.63
N SER A 108 7.72 -1.84 18.06
CA SER A 108 8.49 -2.06 19.28
C SER A 108 7.62 -1.94 20.53
N LEU A 109 7.83 -2.86 21.47
CA LEU A 109 7.25 -2.83 22.83
C LEU A 109 8.16 -2.13 23.84
N ASN A 110 9.28 -1.54 23.39
CA ASN A 110 10.14 -0.74 24.26
C ASN A 110 9.40 0.55 24.64
N ASP A 111 9.15 0.75 25.94
CA ASP A 111 8.42 1.89 26.50
C ASP A 111 8.92 3.26 25.99
N ILE A 112 10.19 3.38 25.61
CA ILE A 112 10.77 4.65 25.11
C ILE A 112 10.25 5.01 23.72
N ILE A 113 10.00 4.00 22.87
CA ILE A 113 9.65 4.19 21.44
C ILE A 113 8.31 3.57 21.07
N LEU A 114 7.58 3.04 22.05
CA LEU A 114 6.30 2.37 21.87
C LEU A 114 5.32 3.27 21.12
N THR A 115 4.78 2.76 20.01
CA THR A 115 3.69 3.41 19.27
C THR A 115 2.57 2.41 19.07
N ILE A 116 1.67 2.35 20.05
CA ILE A 116 0.62 1.31 20.16
C ILE A 116 -0.19 1.15 18.87
N VAL A 117 -0.41 2.23 18.13
CA VAL A 117 -1.26 2.26 16.94
C VAL A 117 -0.85 1.24 15.86
N PHE A 118 0.44 1.02 15.62
CA PHE A 118 0.91 0.12 14.55
C PHE A 118 0.61 -1.33 14.90
N GLY A 119 1.08 -1.81 16.06
CA GLY A 119 0.83 -3.17 16.53
C GLY A 119 -0.63 -3.46 16.91
N LYS A 120 -1.43 -2.42 17.20
CA LYS A 120 -2.87 -2.57 17.47
C LYS A 120 -3.66 -2.96 16.22
N TYR A 121 -3.31 -2.40 15.06
CA TYR A 121 -4.11 -2.58 13.84
C TYR A 121 -3.53 -3.62 12.89
N MET A 122 -2.22 -3.88 12.91
CA MET A 122 -1.60 -4.91 12.10
C MET A 122 -0.36 -5.46 12.81
N SER A 123 -0.21 -6.78 12.87
CA SER A 123 1.03 -7.39 13.38
C SER A 123 2.18 -7.16 12.38
N ARG A 124 3.41 -7.15 12.87
CA ARG A 124 4.60 -7.11 12.00
C ARG A 124 4.78 -8.43 11.24
N ASP A 125 4.50 -9.53 11.93
CA ASP A 125 4.75 -10.92 11.51
C ASP A 125 3.43 -11.68 11.38
#